data_AF-A0A8S1JW02-F1
#
_entry.id   AF-A0A8S1JW02-F1
#
_cell.length_a   1.000
_cell.length_b   1.000
_cell.length_c   1.000
_cell.angle_alpha   90.00
_cell.angle_beta   90.00
_cell.angle_gamma   90.00
#
_symmetry.space_group_name_H-M   'P 1'
#
loop_
_entity.id
_entity.type
_entity.pdbx_description
1 polymer ?
#
loop_
_entity_poly.entity_id
_entity_poly.type
_entity_poly.pdbx_seq_one_letter_code
_entity_poly.pdbx_strand_id
1 'polypeptide(L)'
;MSEGQEIKQIPQQNEILIGMPKSGNPWKKLSTKSSSRNKRFHKVSWEEKQKQRQQKKELQEYLKEYKAEKEKKIQEEKLRKKNKKKQDELNKYKTADLQIIKETKNIKKWTKKARQTLVKLPAEIFEQLLEKQRRK
;
A
#
# COMPACT_ATOMS: atom_id res chain seq x y z
N MET A 1 53.15 0.63 -45.91
CA MET A 1 53.56 1.55 -44.84
C MET A 1 52.50 2.65 -44.77
N SER A 2 51.51 2.51 -43.89
CA SER A 2 50.53 3.57 -43.65
C SER A 2 50.33 3.71 -42.14
N GLU A 3 51.05 4.70 -41.64
CA GLU A 3 50.77 5.61 -40.51
C GLU A 3 49.75 5.11 -39.48
N GLY A 4 50.29 4.73 -38.31
CA GLY A 4 49.52 4.39 -37.13
C GLY A 4 48.72 5.59 -36.63
N GLN A 5 47.42 5.37 -36.42
CA GLN A 5 46.54 6.35 -35.82
C GLN A 5 46.86 6.48 -34.33
N GLU A 6 47.26 7.68 -33.89
CA GLU A 6 47.43 8.00 -32.48
C GLU A 6 46.09 7.92 -31.75
N ILE A 7 45.99 6.97 -30.82
CA ILE A 7 44.84 6.82 -29.93
C ILE A 7 44.91 7.97 -28.91
N LYS A 8 44.07 8.99 -29.11
CA LYS A 8 43.89 10.07 -28.13
C LYS A 8 43.38 9.49 -26.81
N GLN A 9 44.19 9.58 -25.77
CA GLN A 9 43.81 9.15 -24.42
C GLN A 9 42.59 9.97 -23.95
N ILE A 10 41.49 9.28 -23.68
CA ILE A 10 40.30 9.87 -23.04
C ILE A 10 40.69 10.18 -21.59
N PRO A 11 40.53 11.42 -21.10
CA PRO A 11 40.85 11.73 -19.71
C PRO A 11 39.99 10.86 -18.81
N GLN A 12 40.63 10.06 -17.96
CA GLN A 12 39.94 9.22 -17.00
C GLN A 12 39.05 10.09 -16.13
N GLN A 13 37.74 9.88 -16.24
CA GLN A 13 36.77 10.54 -15.38
C GLN A 13 37.09 10.11 -13.95
N ASN A 14 37.36 11.09 -13.08
CA ASN A 14 37.64 10.89 -11.66
C ASN A 14 36.77 9.78 -11.09
N GLU A 15 37.40 8.67 -10.68
CA GLU A 15 36.72 7.54 -10.07
C GLU A 15 35.96 8.02 -8.83
N ILE A 16 34.63 7.94 -8.87
CA ILE A 16 33.81 8.28 -7.71
C ILE A 16 34.03 7.17 -6.69
N LEU A 17 34.75 7.46 -5.61
CA LEU A 17 34.97 6.52 -4.51
C LEU A 17 33.60 6.05 -3.97
N ILE A 18 33.32 4.76 -4.16
CA ILE A 18 32.08 4.12 -3.70
C ILE A 18 32.22 3.84 -2.20
N GLY A 19 31.31 4.39 -1.39
CA GLY A 19 31.25 4.18 0.06
C GLY A 19 31.40 5.45 0.90
N MET A 20 31.38 5.28 2.23
CA MET A 20 31.57 6.36 3.21
C MET A 20 33.01 6.39 3.71
N PRO A 21 33.65 7.57 3.86
CA PRO A 21 34.94 7.66 4.51
C PRO A 21 34.81 7.37 6.02
N LYS A 22 35.92 6.91 6.63
CA LYS A 22 36.00 6.60 8.07
C LYS A 22 35.61 7.77 8.98
N SER A 23 35.73 9.01 8.49
CA SER A 23 35.35 10.22 9.23
C SER A 23 33.84 10.43 9.37
N GLY A 24 33.00 9.64 8.67
CA GLY A 24 31.54 9.77 8.68
C GLY A 24 30.99 10.91 7.82
N ASN A 25 31.83 11.87 7.41
CA ASN A 25 31.43 12.95 6.50
C ASN A 25 31.50 12.49 5.05
N PRO A 26 30.43 12.57 4.24
CA PRO A 26 30.47 12.13 2.84
C PRO A 26 31.57 12.86 2.07
N TRP A 27 32.23 12.16 1.14
CA TRP A 27 33.21 12.76 0.21
C TRP A 27 32.59 14.02 -0.42
N LYS A 28 33.37 15.12 -0.50
CA LYS A 28 32.91 16.38 -1.10
C LYS A 28 32.50 16.12 -2.55
N LYS A 29 31.20 15.94 -2.81
CA LYS A 29 30.67 15.86 -4.17
C LYS A 29 30.81 17.24 -4.80
N LEU A 30 31.41 17.32 -5.99
CA LEU A 30 31.31 18.52 -6.82
C LEU A 30 29.82 18.85 -6.97
N SER A 31 29.44 20.08 -6.61
CA SER A 31 28.05 20.51 -6.65
C SER A 31 27.49 20.33 -8.07
N THR A 32 26.60 19.36 -8.26
CA THR A 32 25.86 19.13 -9.50
C THR A 32 24.70 20.10 -9.68
N LYS A 33 24.58 21.14 -8.82
CA LYS A 33 23.59 22.22 -9.00
C LYS A 33 23.92 22.95 -10.30
N SER A 34 23.31 22.50 -11.40
CA SER A 34 23.28 23.24 -12.66
C SER A 34 22.77 24.64 -12.34
N SER A 35 23.59 25.66 -12.56
CA SER A 35 23.16 27.04 -12.40
C SER A 35 21.90 27.28 -13.24
N SER A 36 20.79 27.68 -12.60
CA SER A 36 19.57 28.06 -13.31
C SER A 36 19.75 29.32 -14.16
N ARG A 37 20.86 30.04 -13.96
CA ARG A 37 21.17 31.35 -14.56
C ARG A 37 21.35 31.30 -16.09
N ASN A 38 21.60 30.11 -16.66
CA ASN A 38 21.81 29.92 -18.11
C ASN A 38 20.81 28.96 -18.79
N LYS A 39 19.65 28.67 -18.19
CA LYS A 39 18.59 27.96 -18.92
C LYS A 39 17.88 28.95 -19.85
N ARG A 40 18.41 29.11 -21.07
CA ARG A 40 17.69 29.79 -22.15
C ARG A 40 16.44 28.97 -22.42
N PHE A 41 15.27 29.46 -22.02
CA PHE A 41 14.00 28.85 -22.41
C PHE A 41 13.88 28.95 -23.92
N HIS A 42 13.93 27.82 -24.62
CA HIS A 42 13.61 27.78 -26.04
C HIS A 42 12.18 28.32 -26.21
N LYS A 43 12.03 29.36 -27.03
CA LYS A 43 10.72 29.94 -27.33
C LYS A 43 9.98 28.98 -28.24
N VAL A 44 9.13 28.15 -27.63
CA VAL A 44 8.24 27.19 -28.30
C VAL A 44 7.19 27.96 -29.12
N SER A 45 6.90 27.50 -30.34
CA SER A 45 5.86 28.11 -31.18
C SER A 45 4.47 27.96 -30.54
N TRP A 46 3.50 28.76 -30.96
CA TRP A 46 2.14 28.67 -30.41
C TRP A 46 1.51 27.29 -30.67
N GLU A 47 1.71 26.76 -31.87
CA GLU A 47 1.19 25.44 -32.27
C GLU A 47 1.81 24.31 -31.43
N GLU A 48 3.11 24.37 -31.21
CA GLU A 48 3.80 23.41 -30.34
C GLU A 48 3.29 23.48 -28.89
N LYS A 49 2.97 24.67 -28.37
CA LYS A 49 2.34 24.82 -27.05
C LYS A 49 0.96 24.19 -27.00
N GLN A 50 0.15 24.34 -28.05
CA GLN A 50 -1.17 23.71 -28.12
C GLN A 50 -1.05 22.19 -28.18
N LYS A 51 -0.13 21.66 -28.99
CA LYS A 51 0.16 20.23 -29.05
C LYS A 51 0.60 19.66 -27.70
N GLN A 52 1.50 20.35 -27.00
CA GLN A 52 1.94 19.94 -25.66
C GLN A 52 0.79 19.98 -24.63
N ARG A 53 -0.10 20.98 -24.70
CA ARG A 53 -1.29 21.06 -23.84
C ARG A 53 -2.22 19.88 -24.08
N GLN A 54 -2.45 19.55 -25.35
CA GLN A 54 -3.29 18.42 -25.73
C GLN A 54 -2.70 17.09 -25.24
N GLN A 55 -1.41 16.84 -25.51
CA GLN A 55 -0.71 15.65 -25.01
C GLN A 55 -0.74 15.54 -23.48
N LYS A 56 -0.58 16.67 -22.79
CA LYS A 56 -0.66 16.69 -21.32
C LYS A 56 -2.06 16.36 -20.83
N LYS A 57 -3.10 16.85 -21.51
CA LYS A 57 -4.50 16.57 -21.19
C LYS A 57 -4.81 15.08 -21.37
N GLU A 58 -4.43 14.51 -22.51
CA GLU A 58 -4.58 13.08 -22.80
C GLU A 58 -3.86 12.20 -21.76
N LEU A 59 -2.62 12.56 -21.39
CA LEU A 59 -1.87 11.87 -20.34
C LEU A 59 -2.59 11.95 -18.98
N GLN A 60 -3.15 13.11 -18.65
CA GLN A 60 -3.88 13.31 -17.40
C GLN A 60 -5.18 12.50 -17.34
N GLU A 61 -5.92 12.44 -18.45
CA GLU A 61 -7.13 11.63 -18.59
C GLU A 61 -6.79 10.15 -18.43
N TYR A 62 -5.78 9.66 -19.15
CA TYR A 62 -5.29 8.29 -19.00
C TYR A 62 -4.88 7.93 -17.56
N LEU A 63 -4.11 8.81 -16.91
CA LEU A 63 -3.69 8.60 -15.51
C LEU A 63 -4.87 8.60 -14.53
N LYS A 64 -5.90 9.40 -14.82
CA LYS A 64 -7.12 9.46 -14.00
C LYS A 64 -7.90 8.15 -14.12
N GLU A 65 -8.07 7.64 -15.33
CA GLU A 65 -8.73 6.35 -15.60
C GLU A 65 -7.98 5.20 -14.92
N TYR A 66 -6.66 5.13 -15.11
CA TYR A 66 -5.81 4.11 -14.49
C TYR A 66 -5.92 4.12 -12.95
N LYS A 67 -5.91 5.31 -12.33
CA LYS A 67 -6.10 5.43 -10.88
C LYS A 67 -7.48 4.98 -10.44
N ALA A 68 -8.53 5.37 -11.17
CA ALA A 68 -9.91 4.98 -10.85
C ALA A 68 -10.10 3.47 -10.93
N GLU A 69 -9.53 2.80 -11.94
CA GLU A 69 -9.55 1.34 -12.04
C GLU A 69 -8.81 0.66 -10.87
N LYS A 70 -7.64 1.17 -10.51
CA LYS A 70 -6.87 0.65 -9.38
C LYS A 70 -7.64 0.79 -8.06
N GLU A 71 -8.27 1.94 -7.85
CA GLU A 71 -9.10 2.19 -6.66
C GLU A 71 -10.31 1.26 -6.61
N LYS A 72 -11.01 1.07 -7.73
CA LYS A 72 -12.13 0.11 -7.83
C LYS A 72 -11.70 -1.31 -7.42
N LYS A 73 -10.58 -1.80 -7.97
CA LYS A 73 -10.02 -3.12 -7.62
C LYS A 73 -9.70 -3.24 -6.13
N ILE A 74 -9.09 -2.21 -5.54
CA ILE A 74 -8.76 -2.20 -4.11
C ILE A 74 -10.05 -2.21 -3.25
N GLN A 75 -11.07 -1.43 -3.63
CA GLN A 75 -12.32 -1.38 -2.88
C GLN A 75 -13.08 -2.71 -2.96
N GLU A 76 -13.12 -3.33 -4.14
CA GLU A 76 -13.71 -4.65 -4.33
C GLU A 76 -13.01 -5.71 -3.48
N GLU A 77 -11.68 -5.72 -3.48
CA GLU A 77 -10.90 -6.65 -2.66
C GLU A 77 -11.16 -6.44 -1.15
N LYS A 78 -11.22 -5.17 -0.71
CA LYS A 78 -11.56 -4.83 0.68
C LYS A 78 -12.96 -5.30 1.05
N LEU A 79 -13.94 -5.12 0.17
CA LEU A 79 -15.31 -5.56 0.39
C LEU A 79 -15.38 -7.09 0.47
N ARG A 80 -14.72 -7.78 -0.46
CA ARG A 80 -14.61 -9.25 -0.45
C ARG A 80 -13.98 -9.77 0.83
N LYS A 81 -12.87 -9.18 1.29
CA LYS A 81 -12.20 -9.56 2.56
C LYS A 81 -13.11 -9.31 3.76
N LYS A 82 -13.81 -8.17 3.82
CA LYS A 82 -14.77 -7.88 4.89
C LYS A 82 -15.91 -8.89 4.93
N ASN A 83 -16.50 -9.20 3.77
CA ASN A 83 -17.60 -10.17 3.68
C ASN A 83 -17.14 -11.57 4.05
N LYS A 84 -15.98 -12.01 3.54
CA LYS A 84 -15.38 -13.30 3.92
C LYS A 84 -15.14 -13.38 5.42
N LYS A 85 -14.55 -12.35 6.03
CA LYS A 85 -14.31 -12.31 7.47
C LYS A 85 -15.61 -12.42 8.28
N LYS A 86 -16.67 -11.71 7.88
CA LYS A 86 -18.00 -11.82 8.50
C LYS A 86 -18.57 -13.24 8.39
N GLN A 87 -18.46 -13.85 7.21
CA GLN A 87 -18.91 -15.23 7.00
C GLN A 87 -18.10 -16.23 7.82
N ASP A 88 -16.78 -16.08 7.87
CA ASP A 88 -15.90 -16.92 8.67
C ASP A 88 -16.22 -16.79 10.18
N GLU A 89 -16.52 -15.57 10.66
CA GLU A 89 -16.99 -15.33 12.04
C GLU A 89 -18.33 -16.02 12.31
N LEU A 90 -19.32 -15.87 11.42
CA LEU A 90 -20.61 -16.56 11.55
C LEU A 90 -20.47 -18.08 11.53
N ASN A 91 -19.62 -18.62 10.65
CA ASN A 91 -19.37 -20.05 10.55
C ASN A 91 -18.68 -20.59 11.81
N LYS A 92 -17.70 -19.85 12.37
CA LYS A 92 -17.08 -20.22 13.66
C LYS A 92 -18.11 -20.37 14.77
N TYR A 93 -19.08 -19.45 14.86
CA TYR A 93 -20.16 -19.56 15.85
C TYR A 93 -21.10 -20.73 15.59
N LYS A 94 -21.45 -20.98 14.32
CA LYS A 94 -22.33 -22.10 13.94
C LYS A 94 -21.72 -23.47 14.23
N THR A 95 -20.41 -23.62 14.03
CA THR A 95 -19.69 -24.89 14.24
C THR A 95 -19.25 -25.09 15.69
N ALA A 96 -19.19 -24.03 16.50
CA ALA A 96 -18.73 -24.13 17.87
C ALA A 96 -19.81 -24.73 18.78
N ASP A 97 -19.41 -25.64 19.67
CA ASP A 97 -20.26 -26.16 20.73
C ASP A 97 -20.37 -25.12 21.86
N LEU A 98 -21.43 -24.32 21.79
CA LEU A 98 -21.66 -23.20 22.70
C LEU A 98 -22.74 -23.54 23.73
N GLN A 99 -22.54 -23.07 24.96
CA GLN A 99 -23.51 -23.20 26.05
C GLN A 99 -24.02 -21.81 26.48
N ILE A 100 -25.33 -21.68 26.69
CA ILE A 100 -25.95 -20.43 27.17
C ILE A 100 -25.81 -20.34 28.68
N ILE A 101 -25.22 -19.23 29.15
CA ILE A 101 -25.12 -18.93 30.57
C ILE A 101 -26.39 -18.21 31.01
N LYS A 102 -27.20 -18.86 31.86
CA LYS A 102 -28.45 -18.30 32.38
C LYS A 102 -28.22 -17.21 33.42
N GLU A 103 -27.27 -17.43 34.34
CA GLU A 103 -27.00 -16.51 35.45
C GLU A 103 -25.74 -15.66 35.21
N THR A 104 -25.94 -14.44 34.75
CA THR A 104 -24.83 -13.51 34.45
C THR A 104 -24.20 -12.87 35.69
N LYS A 105 -24.93 -12.83 36.82
CA LYS A 105 -24.50 -12.18 38.07
C LYS A 105 -23.21 -12.81 38.64
N ASN A 106 -23.02 -14.11 38.43
CA ASN A 106 -21.88 -14.85 38.99
C ASN A 106 -20.62 -14.80 38.10
N ILE A 107 -20.71 -14.29 36.87
CA ILE A 107 -19.58 -14.23 35.91
C ILE A 107 -18.39 -13.44 36.46
N LYS A 108 -18.65 -12.37 37.25
CA LYS A 108 -17.58 -11.56 37.84
C LYS A 108 -16.70 -12.36 38.81
N LYS A 109 -17.26 -13.40 39.44
CA LYS A 109 -16.57 -14.29 40.38
C LYS A 109 -15.73 -15.37 39.68
N TRP A 110 -15.88 -15.56 38.37
CA TRP A 110 -15.12 -16.57 37.62
C TRP A 110 -13.64 -16.21 37.47
N THR A 111 -12.81 -17.23 37.19
CA THR A 111 -11.39 -17.04 36.92
C THR A 111 -11.15 -16.21 35.65
N LYS A 112 -10.00 -15.53 35.55
CA LYS A 112 -9.66 -14.69 34.39
C LYS A 112 -9.72 -15.49 33.07
N LYS A 113 -9.26 -16.75 33.07
CA LYS A 113 -9.29 -17.63 31.90
C LYS A 113 -10.73 -17.93 31.45
N ALA A 114 -11.62 -18.28 32.37
CA ALA A 114 -13.03 -18.55 32.04
C ALA A 114 -13.77 -17.29 31.53
N ARG A 115 -13.38 -16.09 31.97
CA ARG A 115 -13.94 -14.85 31.42
C ARG A 115 -13.45 -14.56 30.00
N GLN A 116 -12.24 -14.97 29.64
CA GLN A 116 -11.69 -14.78 28.29
C GLN A 116 -12.35 -15.68 27.25
N THR A 117 -12.93 -16.81 27.65
CA THR A 117 -13.67 -17.71 26.75
C THR A 117 -15.10 -17.24 26.49
N LEU A 118 -15.59 -16.22 27.20
CA LEU A 118 -16.91 -15.66 26.97
C LEU A 118 -16.93 -14.87 25.66
N VAL A 119 -17.86 -15.22 24.79
CA VAL A 119 -18.08 -14.50 23.54
C VAL A 119 -19.54 -14.08 23.45
N LYS A 120 -19.78 -12.84 23.01
CA LYS A 120 -21.12 -12.36 22.69
C LYS A 120 -21.50 -12.92 21.32
N LEU A 121 -22.62 -13.63 21.26
CA LEU A 121 -23.13 -14.19 20.01
C LEU A 121 -23.95 -13.15 19.25
N PRO A 122 -23.96 -13.21 17.90
CA PRO A 122 -24.95 -12.51 17.09
C PRO A 122 -26.38 -12.91 17.49
N ALA A 123 -27.32 -11.97 17.40
CA ALA A 123 -28.71 -12.16 17.82
C ALA A 123 -29.36 -13.36 17.11
N GLU A 124 -29.17 -13.50 15.80
CA GLU A 124 -29.82 -14.57 15.03
C GLU A 124 -29.35 -15.96 15.48
N ILE A 125 -28.05 -16.12 15.73
CA ILE A 125 -27.47 -17.39 16.20
C ILE A 125 -27.92 -17.70 17.63
N PHE A 126 -28.00 -16.67 18.47
CA PHE A 126 -28.48 -16.83 19.84
C PHE A 126 -29.94 -17.31 19.90
N GLU A 127 -30.82 -16.72 19.09
CA GLU A 127 -32.22 -17.13 18.99
C GLU A 127 -32.37 -18.58 18.52
N GLN A 128 -31.62 -18.98 17.48
CA GLN A 128 -31.61 -20.37 17.01
C GLN A 128 -31.18 -21.36 18.10
N LEU A 129 -30.15 -20.99 18.88
CA LEU A 129 -29.64 -21.83 19.95
C LEU A 129 -30.65 -21.94 21.12
N LEU A 130 -31.35 -20.83 21.41
CA LEU A 130 -32.42 -20.78 22.40
C LEU A 130 -33.63 -21.63 21.97
N GLU A 131 -34.04 -21.57 20.70
CA GLU A 131 -35.09 -22.43 20.15
C GLU A 131 -34.70 -23.91 20.21
N LYS A 132 -33.46 -24.24 19.83
CA LYS A 132 -32.95 -25.62 19.92
C LYS A 132 -32.95 -26.13 21.37
N GLN A 133 -32.68 -25.26 22.34
CA GLN A 133 -32.74 -25.60 23.77
C GLN A 133 -34.18 -25.78 24.26
N ARG A 134 -35.16 -25.06 23.70
CA ARG A 134 -36.59 -25.21 24.03
C ARG A 134 -37.22 -26.49 23.47
N ARG A 135 -36.69 -26.99 22.33
CA ARG A 135 -37.19 -28.22 21.67
C ARG A 135 -36.65 -29.51 22.30
N LYS A 136 -35.58 -29.43 23.08
CA LYS A 136 -35.03 -30.53 23.87
C LYS A 136 -35.70 -30.58 25.23
#